data_AF-A8FQ27-F1
#
_entry.id   AF-A8FQ27-F1
#
_cell.length_a   1.000
_cell.length_b   1.000
_cell.length_c   1.000
_cell.angle_alpha   90.00
_cell.angle_beta   90.00
_cell.angle_gamma   90.00
#
_symmetry.space_group_name_H-M   'P 1'
#
loop_
_entity.id
_entity.type
_entity.pdbx_description
1 polymer ?
#
loop_
_entity_poly.entity_id
_entity_poly.type
_entity_poly.pdbx_seq_one_letter_code
_entity_poly.pdbx_strand_id
1 'polypeptide(L)'
;MQYRSLFCVRGRDNGPRFALISALAYLILLLGFIFIGASSALIIIGLFLTPLLGLSGLRRMRDAARPAWLLGLSFIPLLFFVLSLVYGDSLSFSASCVVFATLITGFLAMQRSASKNSHYHQGYSGPAAMTAGGKGRKRVEPTLDGSAAPVGGHISDNMSEQVEEPESYEETGRGFDGISLEQWSSWAKQNRRLLLASVGGLSCMILIAGVWSLFSGAAGDEDVAQEPEVSAPQIIVKRDEVKLPDGFSLILEHDLLVMRWLGETEEPGTIWSLATAQGDKTCAHLIFNNGTRYRPVTVEQMPDTGIEARFSPLDTESIISDIARRGSVKLCGYDFSLKGSQSALAKSGSFIPYL
;
A
#
# COMPACT_ATOMS: atom_id res chain seq x y z
N MET A 1 -23.38 4.53 -12.61
CA MET A 1 -23.80 4.41 -11.20
C MET A 1 -24.29 5.75 -10.71
N GLN A 2 -25.48 5.83 -10.12
CA GLN A 2 -25.93 7.06 -9.45
C GLN A 2 -25.07 7.32 -8.20
N TYR A 3 -24.23 8.35 -8.20
CA TYR A 3 -23.27 8.63 -7.10
C TYR A 3 -23.94 8.77 -5.73
N ARG A 4 -25.18 9.28 -5.68
CA ARG A 4 -25.99 9.37 -4.45
C ARG A 4 -26.23 8.03 -3.77
N SER A 5 -26.28 6.95 -4.55
CA SER A 5 -26.50 5.61 -4.01
C SER A 5 -25.26 5.04 -3.32
N LEU A 6 -24.05 5.58 -3.54
CA LEU A 6 -22.82 5.08 -2.90
C LEU A 6 -22.76 5.41 -1.39
N PHE A 7 -23.30 6.57 -1.02
CA PHE A 7 -23.32 7.06 0.36
C PHE A 7 -24.64 6.78 1.08
N CYS A 8 -25.57 6.07 0.44
CA CYS A 8 -26.86 5.77 1.05
C CYS A 8 -26.72 4.61 2.03
N VAL A 9 -27.06 4.86 3.29
CA VAL A 9 -27.09 3.81 4.32
C VAL A 9 -28.21 2.83 4.06
N ARG A 10 -29.36 3.25 3.54
CA ARG A 10 -30.53 2.39 3.27
C ARG A 10 -30.45 1.78 1.86
N GLY A 11 -31.09 0.62 1.69
CA GLY A 11 -31.16 -0.09 0.41
C GLY A 11 -30.35 -1.40 0.38
N ARG A 12 -30.25 -1.96 -0.82
CA ARG A 12 -29.68 -3.27 -1.16
C ARG A 12 -28.80 -3.14 -2.40
N ASP A 13 -27.66 -3.83 -2.37
CA ASP A 13 -26.73 -3.93 -3.49
C ASP A 13 -26.72 -5.38 -3.99
N ASN A 14 -26.83 -5.57 -5.30
CA ASN A 14 -26.67 -6.89 -5.89
C ASN A 14 -25.18 -7.31 -5.90
N GLY A 15 -24.93 -8.61 -6.06
CA GLY A 15 -23.56 -9.18 -6.06
C GLY A 15 -22.59 -8.48 -7.03
N PRO A 16 -22.96 -8.31 -8.31
CA PRO A 16 -22.09 -7.64 -9.30
C PRO A 16 -21.76 -6.19 -8.93
N ARG A 17 -22.71 -5.43 -8.38
CA ARG A 17 -22.46 -4.04 -7.95
C ARG A 17 -21.50 -3.98 -6.78
N PHE A 18 -21.69 -4.84 -5.78
CA PHE A 18 -20.76 -4.94 -4.66
C PHE A 18 -19.35 -5.32 -5.15
N ALA A 19 -19.23 -6.32 -6.03
CA ALA A 19 -17.94 -6.72 -6.60
C ALA A 19 -17.26 -5.58 -7.37
N LEU A 20 -18.02 -4.81 -8.16
CA LEU A 20 -17.48 -3.68 -8.92
C LEU A 20 -17.00 -2.55 -7.99
N ILE A 21 -17.78 -2.18 -6.97
CA ILE A 21 -17.39 -1.14 -6.00
C ILE A 21 -16.11 -1.58 -5.28
N SER A 22 -16.03 -2.85 -4.86
CA SER A 22 -14.83 -3.39 -4.22
C SER A 22 -13.62 -3.39 -5.14
N ALA A 23 -13.77 -3.86 -6.38
CA ALA A 23 -12.69 -3.85 -7.37
C ALA A 23 -12.18 -2.43 -7.65
N LEU A 24 -13.07 -1.45 -7.77
CA LEU A 24 -12.70 -0.04 -7.94
C LEU A 24 -11.95 0.49 -6.71
N ALA A 25 -12.34 0.11 -5.49
CA ALA A 25 -11.61 0.49 -4.28
C ALA A 25 -10.16 -0.03 -4.29
N TYR A 26 -9.96 -1.31 -4.61
CA TYR A 26 -8.61 -1.89 -4.71
C TYR A 26 -7.80 -1.29 -5.87
N LEU A 27 -8.45 -0.98 -6.99
CA LEU A 27 -7.81 -0.31 -8.13
C LEU A 27 -7.37 1.13 -7.78
N ILE A 28 -8.16 1.88 -7.01
CA ILE A 28 -7.77 3.21 -6.51
C ILE A 28 -6.53 3.11 -5.62
N LEU A 29 -6.43 2.08 -4.77
CA LEU A 29 -5.24 1.85 -3.94
C LEU A 29 -4.02 1.50 -4.78
N LEU A 30 -4.17 0.64 -5.80
CA LEU A 30 -3.09 0.30 -6.73
C LEU A 30 -2.60 1.52 -7.51
N LEU A 31 -3.53 2.33 -8.06
CA LEU A 31 -3.16 3.58 -8.72
C LEU A 31 -2.48 4.54 -7.76
N GLY A 32 -3.00 4.68 -6.54
CA GLY A 32 -2.37 5.48 -5.50
C GLY A 32 -0.93 5.04 -5.23
N PHE A 33 -0.68 3.73 -5.16
CA PHE A 33 0.67 3.18 -4.98
C PHE A 33 1.56 3.50 -6.19
N ILE A 34 1.07 3.37 -7.43
CA ILE A 34 1.83 3.71 -8.64
C ILE A 34 2.24 5.19 -8.67
N PHE A 35 1.35 6.09 -8.24
CA PHE A 35 1.61 7.55 -8.32
C PHE A 35 2.37 8.12 -7.12
N ILE A 36 2.13 7.59 -5.92
CA ILE A 36 2.63 8.16 -4.65
C ILE A 36 3.71 7.27 -4.02
N GLY A 37 3.85 6.02 -4.47
CA GLY A 37 4.75 5.03 -3.90
C GLY A 37 4.27 4.48 -2.54
N ALA A 38 5.12 3.69 -1.89
CA ALA A 38 4.91 3.16 -0.55
C ALA A 38 4.95 4.31 0.47
N SER A 39 3.78 4.88 0.78
CA SER A 39 3.67 6.05 1.65
C SER A 39 2.47 5.94 2.59
N SER A 40 2.55 6.61 3.73
CA SER A 40 1.45 6.69 4.69
C SER A 40 0.17 7.34 4.11
N ALA A 41 0.28 8.06 2.99
CA ALA A 41 -0.86 8.57 2.24
C ALA A 41 -1.82 7.46 1.76
N LEU A 42 -1.32 6.26 1.49
CA LEU A 42 -2.15 5.11 1.13
C LEU A 42 -3.03 4.63 2.27
N ILE A 43 -2.57 4.76 3.53
CA ILE A 43 -3.38 4.47 4.72
C ILE A 43 -4.56 5.43 4.79
N ILE A 44 -4.31 6.72 4.50
CA ILE A 44 -5.35 7.75 4.48
C ILE A 44 -6.38 7.43 3.39
N ILE A 45 -5.93 7.07 2.18
CA ILE A 45 -6.82 6.67 1.08
C ILE A 45 -7.62 5.42 1.46
N GLY A 46 -7.00 4.40 2.05
CA GLY A 46 -7.67 3.20 2.54
C GLY A 46 -8.74 3.50 3.60
N LEU A 47 -8.45 4.45 4.50
CA LEU A 47 -9.40 4.92 5.51
C LEU A 47 -10.62 5.60 4.87
N PHE A 48 -10.43 6.40 3.81
CA PHE A 48 -11.54 6.98 3.05
C PHE A 48 -12.35 5.96 2.24
N LEU A 49 -11.71 4.87 1.77
CA LEU A 49 -12.39 3.79 1.05
C LEU A 49 -13.16 2.84 1.98
N THR A 50 -12.77 2.76 3.26
CA THR A 50 -13.41 1.92 4.27
C THR A 50 -14.92 2.19 4.42
N PRO A 51 -15.42 3.44 4.60
CA PRO A 51 -16.86 3.68 4.69
C PRO A 51 -17.60 3.34 3.39
N LEU A 52 -16.96 3.51 2.22
CA LEU A 52 -17.56 3.16 0.94
C LEU A 52 -17.79 1.65 0.81
N LEU A 53 -16.76 0.86 1.11
CA LEU A 53 -16.82 -0.60 1.17
C LEU A 53 -17.78 -1.08 2.25
N GLY A 54 -17.75 -0.46 3.43
CA GLY A 54 -18.63 -0.76 4.55
C GLY A 54 -20.10 -0.55 4.22
N LEU A 55 -20.45 0.56 3.57
CA LEU A 55 -21.82 0.83 3.15
C LEU A 55 -22.29 -0.08 2.02
N SER A 56 -21.44 -0.39 1.04
CA SER A 56 -21.80 -1.35 -0.02
C SER A 56 -21.95 -2.76 0.53
N GLY A 57 -21.02 -3.20 1.40
CA GLY A 57 -21.09 -4.48 2.08
C GLY A 57 -22.33 -4.57 2.99
N LEU A 58 -22.65 -3.55 3.77
CA LEU A 58 -23.86 -3.53 4.60
C LEU A 58 -25.14 -3.71 3.76
N ARG A 59 -25.21 -3.04 2.60
CA ARG A 59 -26.33 -3.20 1.66
C ARG A 59 -26.35 -4.59 1.03
N ARG A 60 -25.19 -5.18 0.74
CA ARG A 60 -25.06 -6.56 0.25
C ARG A 60 -25.53 -7.58 1.28
N MET A 61 -25.13 -7.41 2.53
CA MET A 61 -25.54 -8.27 3.65
C MET A 61 -27.05 -8.23 3.88
N ARG A 62 -27.67 -7.05 3.76
CA ARG A 62 -29.13 -6.90 3.80
C ARG A 62 -29.84 -7.53 2.62
N ASP A 63 -29.25 -7.47 1.42
CA ASP A 63 -29.81 -8.16 0.25
C ASP A 63 -29.81 -9.68 0.43
N ALA A 64 -28.71 -10.23 0.93
CA ALA A 64 -28.59 -11.66 1.21
C ALA A 64 -29.32 -12.11 2.49
N ALA A 65 -29.97 -11.20 3.23
CA ALA A 65 -30.55 -11.43 4.56
C ALA A 65 -29.57 -12.13 5.53
N ARG A 66 -28.30 -11.73 5.47
CA ARG A 66 -27.21 -12.29 6.27
C ARG A 66 -26.81 -11.32 7.39
N PRO A 67 -26.29 -11.84 8.52
CA PRO A 67 -25.94 -11.00 9.67
C PRO A 67 -24.79 -10.05 9.36
N ALA A 68 -24.85 -8.83 9.90
CA ALA A 68 -23.89 -7.76 9.58
C ALA A 68 -22.43 -8.07 9.99
N TRP A 69 -22.16 -9.05 10.87
CA TRP A 69 -20.79 -9.40 11.25
C TRP A 69 -19.95 -9.92 10.09
N LEU A 70 -20.57 -10.55 9.08
CA LEU A 70 -19.90 -11.01 7.86
C LEU A 70 -19.35 -9.83 7.03
N LEU A 71 -19.79 -8.60 7.28
CA LEU A 71 -19.16 -7.39 6.74
C LEU A 71 -17.69 -7.29 7.16
N GLY A 72 -17.36 -7.73 8.38
CA GLY A 72 -16.00 -7.76 8.90
C GLY A 72 -15.03 -8.48 7.97
N LEU A 73 -15.50 -9.52 7.29
CA LEU A 73 -14.70 -10.29 6.34
C LEU A 73 -14.20 -9.43 5.17
N SER A 74 -14.93 -8.38 4.78
CA SER A 74 -14.50 -7.46 3.70
C SER A 74 -13.43 -6.45 4.13
N PHE A 75 -13.33 -6.14 5.43
CA PHE A 75 -12.33 -5.20 5.95
C PHE A 75 -10.97 -5.84 6.18
N ILE A 76 -10.94 -7.14 6.50
CA ILE A 76 -9.69 -7.90 6.69
C ILE A 76 -8.78 -7.79 5.46
N PRO A 77 -9.20 -8.18 4.23
CA PRO A 77 -8.35 -8.08 3.05
C PRO A 77 -8.02 -6.63 2.67
N LEU A 78 -8.91 -5.67 2.92
CA LEU A 78 -8.62 -4.26 2.70
C LEU A 78 -7.46 -3.79 3.59
N LEU A 79 -7.51 -4.13 4.88
CA LEU A 79 -6.48 -3.77 5.85
C LEU A 79 -5.15 -4.43 5.48
N PHE A 80 -5.14 -5.74 5.21
CA PHE A 80 -3.92 -6.45 4.82
C PHE A 80 -3.32 -5.88 3.54
N PHE A 81 -4.15 -5.56 2.54
CA PHE A 81 -3.67 -5.01 1.28
C PHE A 81 -3.12 -3.59 1.45
N VAL A 82 -3.76 -2.73 2.25
CA VAL A 82 -3.21 -1.39 2.55
C VAL A 82 -1.88 -1.51 3.29
N LEU A 83 -1.78 -2.40 4.29
CA LEU A 83 -0.52 -2.62 5.00
C LEU A 83 0.55 -3.22 4.09
N SER A 84 0.19 -4.15 3.19
CA SER A 84 1.15 -4.75 2.26
C SER A 84 1.67 -3.75 1.23
N LEU A 85 0.87 -2.75 0.83
CA LEU A 85 1.32 -1.69 -0.08
C LEU A 85 2.22 -0.65 0.61
N VAL A 86 2.10 -0.48 1.93
CA VAL A 86 2.87 0.54 2.68
C VAL A 86 4.15 -0.04 3.27
N TYR A 87 4.08 -1.27 3.78
CA TYR A 87 5.14 -1.91 4.54
C TYR A 87 5.62 -3.24 3.92
N GLY A 88 5.04 -3.66 2.80
CA GLY A 88 5.42 -4.94 2.19
C GLY A 88 6.54 -4.76 1.18
N ASP A 89 7.67 -5.42 1.43
CA ASP A 89 8.82 -5.41 0.51
C ASP A 89 8.71 -6.45 -0.61
N SER A 90 7.76 -7.39 -0.47
CA SER A 90 7.56 -8.48 -1.44
C SER A 90 6.33 -8.27 -2.32
N LEU A 91 6.54 -8.21 -3.64
CA LEU A 91 5.47 -8.23 -4.64
C LEU A 91 4.56 -9.46 -4.49
N SER A 92 5.15 -10.61 -4.14
CA SER A 92 4.41 -11.87 -3.94
C SER A 92 3.43 -11.79 -2.79
N PHE A 93 3.79 -11.08 -1.71
CA PHE A 93 2.91 -10.88 -0.56
C PHE A 93 1.72 -9.97 -0.92
N SER A 94 1.98 -8.86 -1.60
CA SER A 94 0.93 -7.95 -2.10
C SER A 94 0.02 -8.63 -3.12
N ALA A 95 0.56 -9.42 -4.04
CA ALA A 95 -0.23 -10.22 -4.98
C ALA A 95 -1.12 -11.24 -4.27
N SER A 96 -0.59 -11.90 -3.23
CA SER A 96 -1.36 -12.85 -2.40
C SER A 96 -2.51 -12.17 -1.67
N CYS A 97 -2.30 -10.94 -1.16
CA CYS A 97 -3.34 -10.13 -0.55
C CYS A 97 -4.47 -9.79 -1.55
N VAL A 98 -4.13 -9.46 -2.80
CA VAL A 98 -5.14 -9.23 -3.86
C VAL A 98 -5.92 -10.51 -4.15
N VAL A 99 -5.25 -11.66 -4.31
CA VAL A 99 -5.93 -12.94 -4.54
C VAL A 99 -6.90 -13.22 -3.39
N PHE A 100 -6.45 -13.08 -2.14
CA PHE A 100 -7.30 -13.27 -0.97
C PHE A 100 -8.50 -12.29 -0.95
N ALA A 101 -8.28 -11.02 -1.29
CA ALA A 101 -9.32 -10.01 -1.43
C ALA A 101 -10.37 -10.39 -2.49
N THR A 102 -9.92 -10.91 -3.65
CA THR A 102 -10.83 -11.35 -4.73
C THR A 102 -11.67 -12.54 -4.32
N LEU A 103 -11.09 -13.53 -3.61
CA LEU A 103 -11.81 -14.70 -3.13
C LEU A 103 -12.89 -14.33 -2.11
N ILE A 104 -12.57 -13.49 -1.14
CA ILE A 104 -13.54 -13.01 -0.15
C ILE A 104 -14.63 -12.17 -0.81
N THR A 105 -14.24 -11.22 -1.67
CA THR A 105 -15.20 -10.36 -2.36
C THR A 105 -16.12 -11.20 -3.24
N GLY A 106 -15.58 -12.19 -3.95
CA GLY A 106 -16.33 -13.16 -4.72
C GLY A 106 -17.30 -13.96 -3.86
N PHE A 107 -16.85 -14.50 -2.73
CA PHE A 107 -17.70 -15.24 -1.79
C PHE A 107 -18.89 -14.40 -1.27
N LEU A 108 -18.65 -13.13 -0.93
CA LEU A 108 -19.71 -12.20 -0.49
C LEU A 108 -20.61 -11.76 -1.65
N ALA A 109 -20.06 -11.59 -2.84
CA ALA A 109 -20.81 -11.28 -4.05
C ALA A 109 -21.71 -12.43 -4.50
N MET A 110 -21.28 -13.69 -4.32
CA MET A 110 -22.03 -14.88 -4.72
C MET A 110 -23.14 -15.31 -3.75
N GLN A 111 -23.29 -14.64 -2.60
CA GLN A 111 -24.39 -14.95 -1.68
C GLN A 111 -25.75 -14.86 -2.39
N ARG A 112 -26.67 -15.79 -2.16
CA ARG A 112 -27.99 -15.69 -2.79
C ARG A 112 -28.73 -14.49 -2.22
N SER A 113 -29.30 -13.65 -3.09
CA SER A 113 -30.23 -12.61 -2.67
C SER A 113 -31.45 -13.28 -2.05
N ALA A 114 -31.88 -12.79 -0.90
CA ALA A 114 -33.11 -13.25 -0.24
C ALA A 114 -34.36 -12.62 -0.88
N SER A 115 -34.18 -11.56 -1.67
CA SER A 115 -35.29 -10.85 -2.29
C SER A 115 -35.71 -11.51 -3.60
N LYS A 116 -36.89 -12.12 -3.63
CA LYS A 116 -37.48 -12.68 -4.85
C LYS A 116 -37.91 -11.63 -5.89
N ASN A 117 -38.34 -10.42 -5.48
CA ASN A 117 -38.94 -9.40 -6.37
C ASN A 117 -38.34 -7.98 -6.22
N SER A 118 -37.04 -7.81 -5.95
CA SER A 118 -36.46 -6.46 -5.86
C SER A 118 -36.16 -5.92 -7.26
N HIS A 119 -36.77 -4.79 -7.61
CA HIS A 119 -36.38 -4.02 -8.79
C HIS A 119 -35.01 -3.37 -8.54
N TYR A 120 -34.02 -3.79 -9.32
CA TYR A 120 -32.66 -3.27 -9.28
C TYR A 120 -32.44 -2.28 -10.44
N HIS A 121 -32.12 -1.03 -10.11
CA HIS A 121 -31.65 -0.05 -11.08
C HIS A 121 -30.13 0.09 -10.95
N GLN A 122 -29.39 -0.28 -12.01
CA GLN A 122 -27.92 -0.32 -12.00
C GLN A 122 -27.35 -1.14 -10.81
N GLY A 123 -28.03 -2.22 -10.41
CA GLY A 123 -27.64 -3.07 -9.29
C GLY A 123 -27.89 -2.51 -7.88
N TYR A 124 -28.60 -1.38 -7.77
CA TYR A 124 -29.09 -0.83 -6.51
C TYR A 124 -30.60 -0.99 -6.37
N SER A 125 -31.09 -1.30 -5.18
CA SER A 125 -32.51 -1.20 -4.83
C SER A 125 -32.66 -0.42 -3.53
N GLY A 126 -33.28 0.76 -3.59
CA GLY A 126 -33.45 1.63 -2.42
C GLY A 126 -33.87 3.04 -2.78
N PRO A 127 -34.02 3.93 -1.78
CA PRO A 127 -34.60 5.27 -1.96
C PRO A 127 -33.86 6.13 -3.00
N ALA A 128 -32.53 5.98 -3.10
CA ALA A 128 -31.75 6.73 -4.08
C ALA A 128 -31.93 6.25 -5.54
N ALA A 129 -32.46 5.04 -5.77
CA ALA A 129 -32.76 4.52 -7.10
C ALA A 129 -33.98 5.20 -7.73
N MET A 130 -34.86 5.78 -6.90
CA MET A 130 -36.09 6.45 -7.33
C MET A 130 -35.79 7.86 -7.86
N THR A 131 -35.06 7.97 -8.95
CA THR A 131 -35.00 9.22 -9.74
C THR A 131 -34.95 8.90 -11.23
N ALA A 132 -36.10 9.11 -11.89
CA ALA A 132 -36.29 9.57 -13.29
C ALA A 132 -37.68 9.17 -13.87
N GLY A 133 -38.46 8.33 -13.20
CA GLY A 133 -39.73 7.83 -13.75
C GLY A 133 -40.83 7.63 -12.71
N GLY A 134 -40.82 8.39 -11.62
CA GLY A 134 -41.99 8.42 -10.76
C GLY A 134 -43.15 8.93 -11.60
N LYS A 135 -44.11 8.04 -11.93
CA LYS A 135 -45.49 8.45 -12.22
C LYS A 135 -45.79 9.50 -11.17
N GLY A 136 -45.79 10.77 -11.59
CA GLY A 136 -45.94 11.89 -10.68
C GLY A 136 -47.14 11.55 -9.82
N ARG A 137 -47.00 11.68 -8.48
CA ARG A 137 -48.14 11.61 -7.56
C ARG A 137 -49.25 12.38 -8.25
N LYS A 138 -50.23 11.68 -8.81
CA LYS A 138 -51.29 12.31 -9.59
C LYS A 138 -51.97 13.16 -8.55
N ARG A 139 -51.76 14.47 -8.64
CA ARG A 139 -52.32 15.42 -7.69
C ARG A 139 -53.82 15.32 -7.89
N VAL A 140 -54.47 14.54 -7.03
CA VAL A 140 -55.92 14.49 -6.98
C VAL A 140 -56.32 15.78 -6.29
N GLU A 141 -56.75 16.76 -7.08
CA GLU A 141 -57.42 17.94 -6.57
C GLU A 141 -58.69 17.45 -5.83
N PRO A 142 -58.95 17.90 -4.59
CA PRO A 142 -60.20 17.57 -3.91
C PRO A 142 -61.34 18.25 -4.65
N THR A 143 -62.11 17.49 -5.43
CA THR A 143 -63.37 17.97 -6.01
C THR A 143 -64.40 18.12 -4.90
N LEU A 144 -64.68 19.38 -4.56
CA LEU A 144 -65.76 19.83 -3.68
C LEU A 144 -67.10 19.86 -4.41
N ASP A 145 -67.39 18.83 -5.20
CA ASP A 145 -68.72 18.69 -5.79
C ASP A 145 -69.15 17.22 -5.76
N GLY A 146 -70.16 16.94 -4.93
CA GLY A 146 -70.64 15.61 -4.59
C GLY A 146 -71.50 14.99 -5.70
N SER A 147 -70.95 14.83 -6.90
CA SER A 147 -71.60 14.10 -7.99
C SER A 147 -70.77 12.89 -8.40
N ALA A 148 -71.26 11.71 -8.01
CA ALA A 148 -70.81 10.45 -8.56
C ALA A 148 -71.19 10.41 -10.06
N ALA A 149 -70.19 10.38 -10.94
CA ALA A 149 -70.39 10.15 -12.36
C ALA A 149 -69.90 8.73 -12.74
N PRO A 150 -70.59 8.05 -13.66
CA PRO A 150 -70.60 6.59 -13.76
C PRO A 150 -69.37 6.03 -14.49
N VAL A 151 -68.99 4.84 -14.07
CA VAL A 151 -68.06 3.95 -14.77
C VAL A 151 -68.67 3.57 -16.13
N GLY A 152 -67.96 3.85 -17.22
CA GLY A 152 -68.36 3.43 -18.56
C GLY A 152 -67.21 3.43 -19.56
N GLY A 153 -66.88 2.24 -20.09
CA GLY A 153 -66.45 2.04 -21.48
C GLY A 153 -64.96 1.86 -21.77
N HIS A 154 -64.49 0.61 -21.69
CA HIS A 154 -63.37 0.13 -22.52
C HIS A 154 -63.83 0.00 -23.98
N ILE A 155 -63.00 0.39 -24.98
CA ILE A 155 -62.52 -0.46 -26.10
C ILE A 155 -61.25 0.18 -26.69
N SER A 156 -60.11 -0.52 -26.58
CA SER A 156 -59.08 -0.64 -27.62
C SER A 156 -58.08 -1.72 -27.18
N ASP A 157 -58.16 -2.85 -27.85
CA ASP A 157 -57.28 -4.01 -27.71
C ASP A 157 -55.83 -3.65 -28.05
N ASN A 158 -54.89 -3.94 -27.14
CA ASN A 158 -53.67 -4.64 -27.52
C ASN A 158 -52.94 -5.26 -26.30
N MET A 159 -52.68 -6.57 -26.42
CA MET A 159 -51.60 -7.37 -25.84
C MET A 159 -51.33 -7.32 -24.31
N SER A 160 -51.77 -8.38 -23.64
CA SER A 160 -51.27 -9.00 -22.40
C SER A 160 -50.04 -8.39 -21.70
N GLU A 161 -50.27 -7.81 -20.51
CA GLU A 161 -49.30 -7.79 -19.41
C GLU A 161 -50.10 -7.86 -18.09
N GLN A 162 -49.94 -8.95 -17.33
CA GLN A 162 -50.52 -9.08 -15.99
C GLN A 162 -49.88 -8.04 -15.07
N VAL A 163 -50.63 -6.98 -14.79
CA VAL A 163 -50.29 -5.99 -13.77
C VAL A 163 -50.83 -6.52 -12.44
N GLU A 164 -49.97 -7.13 -11.64
CA GLU A 164 -50.22 -7.33 -10.20
C GLU A 164 -50.15 -5.96 -9.50
N GLU A 165 -51.17 -5.66 -8.69
CA GLU A 165 -51.23 -4.50 -7.81
C GLU A 165 -49.98 -4.42 -6.91
N PRO A 166 -49.32 -3.27 -6.78
CA PRO A 166 -48.37 -3.08 -5.71
C PRO A 166 -49.14 -2.87 -4.40
N GLU A 167 -49.07 -3.84 -3.50
CA GLU A 167 -49.46 -3.66 -2.10
C GLU A 167 -48.83 -2.39 -1.54
N SER A 168 -49.69 -1.51 -1.05
CA SER A 168 -49.32 -0.30 -0.33
C SER A 168 -48.54 -0.66 0.93
N TYR A 169 -47.24 -0.36 0.92
CA TYR A 169 -46.47 -0.29 2.16
C TYR A 169 -47.02 0.87 2.98
N GLU A 170 -47.71 0.57 4.09
CA GLU A 170 -48.04 1.58 5.08
C GLU A 170 -46.73 2.17 5.64
N GLU A 171 -46.41 3.38 5.18
CA GLU A 171 -45.43 4.26 5.79
C GLU A 171 -45.95 4.70 7.16
N THR A 172 -45.45 4.07 8.23
CA THR A 172 -45.40 4.73 9.53
C THR A 172 -44.35 5.84 9.46
N GLY A 173 -44.81 7.00 9.03
CA GLY A 173 -44.04 8.23 8.97
C GLY A 173 -43.49 8.61 10.35
N ARG A 174 -42.22 8.30 10.58
CA ARG A 174 -41.35 9.13 11.41
C ARG A 174 -40.21 9.61 10.52
N GLY A 175 -40.33 10.86 10.07
CA GLY A 175 -39.19 11.61 9.54
C GLY A 175 -38.06 11.54 10.56
N PHE A 176 -36.86 11.18 10.08
CA PHE A 176 -35.68 11.12 10.93
C PHE A 176 -34.65 12.11 10.39
N ASP A 177 -34.50 13.20 11.14
CA ASP A 177 -33.38 14.13 11.10
C ASP A 177 -32.06 13.40 11.35
N GLY A 178 -30.94 14.02 10.98
CA GLY A 178 -29.59 13.44 10.99
C GLY A 178 -29.24 12.60 12.24
N ILE A 179 -28.36 11.61 12.03
CA ILE A 179 -27.89 10.66 13.05
C ILE A 179 -27.42 11.44 14.30
N SER A 180 -28.18 11.35 15.40
CA SER A 180 -27.80 11.96 16.67
C SER A 180 -26.84 11.05 17.45
N LEU A 181 -25.86 11.67 18.10
CA LEU A 181 -24.83 11.02 18.94
C LEU A 181 -25.43 10.12 20.03
N GLU A 182 -26.62 10.45 20.51
CA GLU A 182 -27.32 9.64 21.52
C GLU A 182 -27.78 8.29 20.97
N GLN A 183 -28.17 8.22 19.70
CA GLN A 183 -28.64 6.99 19.06
C GLN A 183 -27.49 6.01 18.77
N TRP A 184 -26.29 6.55 18.53
CA TRP A 184 -25.07 5.75 18.41
C TRP A 184 -24.63 5.19 19.77
N SER A 185 -24.75 6.00 20.83
CA SER A 185 -24.41 5.57 22.20
C SER A 185 -25.32 4.44 22.72
N SER A 186 -26.61 4.46 22.37
CA SER A 186 -27.57 3.42 22.75
C SER A 186 -27.34 2.11 21.98
N TRP A 187 -27.03 2.20 20.68
CA TRP A 187 -26.60 1.07 19.86
C TRP A 187 -25.29 0.44 20.35
N ALA A 188 -24.31 1.26 20.76
CA ALA A 188 -23.05 0.80 21.33
C ALA A 188 -23.22 0.12 22.69
N LYS A 189 -24.10 0.63 23.55
CA LYS A 189 -24.45 -0.03 24.82
C LYS A 189 -25.14 -1.37 24.60
N GLN A 190 -26.02 -1.48 23.61
CA GLN A 190 -26.75 -2.71 23.29
C GLN A 190 -25.83 -3.79 22.69
N ASN A 191 -24.84 -3.39 21.88
CA ASN A 191 -23.87 -4.28 21.26
C ASN A 191 -22.53 -4.34 22.02
N ARG A 192 -22.52 -4.04 23.32
CA ARG A 192 -21.30 -3.98 24.14
C ARG A 192 -20.47 -5.27 24.11
N ARG A 193 -21.11 -6.45 24.01
CA ARG A 193 -20.40 -7.74 23.86
C ARG A 193 -19.72 -7.89 22.50
N LEU A 194 -20.36 -7.39 21.43
CA LEU A 194 -19.79 -7.35 20.08
C LEU A 194 -18.66 -6.33 19.97
N LEU A 195 -18.79 -5.18 20.64
CA LEU A 195 -17.73 -4.16 20.71
C LEU A 195 -16.54 -4.62 21.56
N LEU A 196 -16.79 -5.30 22.69
CA LEU A 196 -15.72 -5.90 23.48
C LEU A 196 -15.07 -7.09 22.76
N ALA A 197 -15.83 -7.85 21.97
CA ALA A 197 -15.28 -8.91 21.13
C ALA A 197 -14.50 -8.35 19.93
N SER A 198 -14.92 -7.23 19.35
CA SER A 198 -14.18 -6.58 18.26
C SER A 198 -12.90 -5.92 18.77
N VAL A 199 -12.96 -5.19 19.89
CA VAL A 199 -11.78 -4.56 20.51
C VAL A 199 -10.85 -5.62 21.10
N GLY A 200 -11.39 -6.64 21.76
CA GLY A 200 -10.64 -7.78 22.27
C GLY A 200 -10.02 -8.62 21.15
N GLY A 201 -10.74 -8.81 20.04
CA GLY A 201 -10.23 -9.49 18.84
C GLY A 201 -9.11 -8.69 18.17
N LEU A 202 -9.28 -7.37 18.04
CA LEU A 202 -8.23 -6.49 17.51
C LEU A 202 -7.00 -6.48 18.42
N SER A 203 -7.20 -6.40 19.74
CA SER A 203 -6.12 -6.44 20.73
C SER A 203 -5.42 -7.80 20.76
N CYS A 204 -6.16 -8.91 20.66
CA CYS A 204 -5.61 -10.26 20.61
C CYS A 204 -4.86 -10.48 19.29
N MET A 205 -5.34 -9.92 18.18
CA MET A 205 -4.63 -9.97 16.89
C MET A 205 -3.37 -9.11 16.87
N ILE A 206 -3.37 -7.95 17.54
CA ILE A 206 -2.15 -7.14 17.74
C ILE A 206 -1.15 -7.91 18.62
N LEU A 207 -1.62 -8.60 19.66
CA LEU A 207 -0.78 -9.44 20.50
C LEU A 207 -0.26 -10.67 19.75
N ILE A 208 -1.09 -11.31 18.92
CA ILE A 208 -0.68 -12.46 18.10
C ILE A 208 0.30 -12.00 17.02
N ALA A 209 0.11 -10.83 16.40
CA ALA A 209 1.07 -10.24 15.47
C ALA A 209 2.38 -9.86 16.17
N GLY A 210 2.31 -9.33 17.40
CA GLY A 210 3.49 -9.05 18.23
C GLY A 210 4.22 -10.32 18.67
N VAL A 211 3.49 -11.37 19.05
CA VAL A 211 4.05 -12.70 19.38
C VAL A 211 4.60 -13.39 18.13
N TRP A 212 3.96 -13.22 16.97
CA TRP A 212 4.47 -13.70 15.69
C TRP A 212 5.73 -12.97 15.28
N SER A 213 5.84 -11.66 15.56
CA SER A 213 7.08 -10.90 15.40
C SER A 213 8.19 -11.41 16.35
N LEU A 214 7.87 -11.78 17.59
CA LEU A 214 8.81 -12.41 18.52
C LEU A 214 9.25 -13.83 18.09
N PHE A 215 8.37 -14.59 17.42
CA PHE A 215 8.70 -15.93 16.90
C PHE A 215 9.35 -15.92 15.52
N SER A 216 9.12 -14.86 14.72
CA SER A 216 9.78 -14.65 13.42
C SER A 216 11.20 -14.08 13.59
N GLY A 217 11.52 -13.53 14.76
CA GLY A 217 12.88 -13.08 15.12
C GLY A 217 13.86 -14.19 15.51
N ALA A 218 13.56 -15.47 15.24
CA ALA A 218 14.46 -16.61 15.50
C ALA A 218 14.95 -17.33 14.23
N ALA A 219 14.63 -16.80 13.05
CA ALA A 219 15.35 -17.10 11.81
C ALA A 219 15.92 -15.76 11.34
N GLY A 220 17.24 -15.64 11.37
CA GLY A 220 17.95 -14.40 11.02
C GLY A 220 17.62 -13.97 9.60
N ASP A 221 16.80 -12.94 9.50
CA ASP A 221 16.88 -11.89 8.50
C ASP A 221 16.55 -10.61 9.29
N GLU A 222 17.60 -9.93 9.74
CA GLU A 222 17.47 -8.59 10.27
C GLU A 222 17.25 -7.65 9.08
N ASP A 223 16.01 -7.49 8.65
CA ASP A 223 15.56 -6.29 7.96
C ASP A 223 15.67 -5.12 8.96
N VAL A 224 16.87 -4.54 9.01
CA VAL A 224 17.10 -3.22 9.59
C VAL A 224 16.27 -2.25 8.77
N ALA A 225 15.26 -1.65 9.42
CA ALA A 225 14.45 -0.58 8.87
C ALA A 225 15.33 0.50 8.22
N GLN A 226 15.42 0.48 6.90
CA GLN A 226 15.86 1.62 6.11
C GLN A 226 14.80 2.71 6.26
N GLU A 227 15.20 3.86 6.80
CA GLU A 227 14.58 5.14 6.44
C GLU A 227 14.44 5.20 4.90
N PRO A 228 13.38 5.81 4.35
CA PRO A 228 13.14 5.78 2.91
C PRO A 228 14.24 6.54 2.20
N GLU A 229 15.30 5.83 1.81
CA GLU A 229 16.25 6.30 0.84
C GLU A 229 15.50 6.32 -0.49
N VAL A 230 15.23 7.54 -0.94
CA VAL A 230 14.71 7.85 -2.26
C VAL A 230 15.38 6.92 -3.26
N SER A 231 14.58 6.01 -3.84
CA SER A 231 14.99 5.21 -4.97
C SER A 231 15.30 6.17 -6.11
N ALA A 232 16.55 6.63 -6.15
CA ALA A 232 17.13 7.18 -7.34
C ALA A 232 17.03 6.08 -8.40
N PRO A 233 16.68 6.41 -9.65
CA PRO A 233 16.60 5.43 -10.72
C PRO A 233 17.88 4.61 -10.72
N GLN A 234 17.77 3.28 -10.85
CA GLN A 234 18.90 2.41 -11.18
C GLN A 234 19.35 2.78 -12.60
N ILE A 235 20.09 3.90 -12.68
CA ILE A 235 20.99 4.18 -13.77
C ILE A 235 21.93 2.98 -13.77
N ILE A 236 22.03 2.29 -14.90
CA ILE A 236 23.12 1.34 -15.12
C ILE A 236 24.39 2.19 -15.11
N VAL A 237 24.91 2.43 -13.91
CA VAL A 237 26.11 3.23 -13.72
C VAL A 237 27.24 2.38 -14.29
N LYS A 238 27.83 2.84 -15.38
CA LYS A 238 28.99 2.21 -15.96
C LYS A 238 30.10 2.23 -14.91
N ARG A 239 30.40 1.06 -14.34
CA ARG A 239 31.46 0.86 -13.36
C ARG A 239 32.73 0.46 -14.09
N ASP A 240 33.70 1.36 -14.16
CA ASP A 240 35.01 1.03 -14.70
C ASP A 240 35.91 0.59 -13.53
N GLU A 241 36.19 -0.72 -13.44
CA GLU A 241 36.98 -1.33 -12.36
C GLU A 241 38.42 -1.62 -12.80
N VAL A 242 39.39 -1.34 -11.92
CA VAL A 242 40.80 -1.71 -12.06
C VAL A 242 41.25 -2.49 -10.84
N LYS A 243 41.74 -3.71 -11.06
CA LYS A 243 42.36 -4.54 -10.01
C LYS A 243 43.82 -4.14 -9.81
N LEU A 244 44.21 -3.95 -8.56
CA LEU A 244 45.55 -3.55 -8.16
C LEU A 244 46.35 -4.76 -7.65
N PRO A 245 47.69 -4.70 -7.66
CA PRO A 245 48.54 -5.86 -7.37
C PRO A 245 48.38 -6.46 -5.97
N ASP A 246 47.90 -5.67 -5.01
CA ASP A 246 47.78 -6.05 -3.59
C ASP A 246 46.38 -6.56 -3.21
N GLY A 247 45.60 -7.01 -4.20
CA GLY A 247 44.31 -7.69 -3.95
C GLY A 247 43.12 -6.77 -3.68
N PHE A 248 43.27 -5.45 -3.84
CA PHE A 248 42.18 -4.50 -3.83
C PHE A 248 41.89 -3.97 -5.25
N SER A 249 40.73 -3.37 -5.46
CA SER A 249 40.34 -2.73 -6.72
C SER A 249 39.87 -1.30 -6.50
N LEU A 250 39.99 -0.50 -7.55
CA LEU A 250 39.35 0.81 -7.64
C LEU A 250 38.25 0.75 -8.68
N ILE A 251 37.10 1.29 -8.33
CA ILE A 251 35.93 1.38 -9.18
C ILE A 251 35.62 2.86 -9.33
N LEU A 252 35.47 3.31 -10.58
CA LEU A 252 35.00 4.65 -10.88
C LEU A 252 33.53 4.58 -11.30
N GLU A 253 32.66 5.19 -10.50
CA GLU A 253 31.22 5.31 -10.74
C GLU A 253 30.92 6.76 -11.14
N HIS A 254 30.98 7.06 -12.43
CA HIS A 254 31.05 8.44 -12.97
C HIS A 254 32.31 9.17 -12.46
N ASP A 255 32.17 9.99 -11.41
CA ASP A 255 33.26 10.74 -10.75
C ASP A 255 33.47 10.31 -9.29
N LEU A 256 32.68 9.33 -8.82
CA LEU A 256 32.77 8.80 -7.46
C LEU A 256 33.77 7.65 -7.45
N LEU A 257 34.81 7.79 -6.62
CA LEU A 257 35.79 6.76 -6.39
C LEU A 257 35.33 5.80 -5.31
N VAL A 258 35.36 4.51 -5.61
CA VAL A 258 35.16 3.42 -4.66
C VAL A 258 36.42 2.57 -4.59
N MET A 259 36.93 2.35 -3.39
CA MET A 259 38.00 1.39 -3.13
C MET A 259 37.39 0.12 -2.56
N ARG A 260 37.71 -1.03 -3.14
CA ARG A 260 37.13 -2.32 -2.77
C ARG A 260 38.20 -3.35 -2.44
N TRP A 261 38.05 -4.07 -1.33
CA TRP A 261 38.95 -5.16 -0.93
C TRP A 261 38.16 -6.28 -0.24
N LEU A 262 38.80 -7.41 0.08
CA LEU A 262 38.16 -8.51 0.79
C LEU A 262 38.19 -8.25 2.30
N GLY A 263 37.03 -8.37 2.95
CA GLY A 263 36.88 -8.26 4.41
C GLY A 263 37.00 -9.60 5.13
N GLU A 264 37.23 -9.53 6.44
CA GLU A 264 37.29 -10.71 7.32
C GLU A 264 35.97 -11.03 8.04
N THR A 265 35.03 -10.08 8.05
CA THR A 265 33.73 -10.20 8.74
C THR A 265 32.68 -10.80 7.80
N GLU A 266 31.70 -11.55 8.30
CA GLU A 266 30.69 -12.21 7.46
C GLU A 266 29.35 -11.46 7.42
N GLU A 267 29.13 -10.50 8.32
CA GLU A 267 27.87 -9.78 8.45
C GLU A 267 27.88 -8.50 7.59
N PRO A 268 27.01 -8.38 6.56
CA PRO A 268 26.91 -7.18 5.76
C PRO A 268 26.42 -5.99 6.60
N GLY A 269 26.98 -4.81 6.37
CA GLY A 269 26.60 -3.62 7.13
C GLY A 269 27.58 -2.47 7.03
N THR A 270 27.20 -1.31 7.58
CA THR A 270 28.04 -0.11 7.62
C THR A 270 29.13 -0.23 8.69
N ILE A 271 30.39 -0.22 8.27
CA ILE A 271 31.56 -0.22 9.17
C ILE A 271 31.87 1.20 9.65
N TRP A 272 31.71 2.21 8.78
CA TRP A 272 31.95 3.62 9.10
C TRP A 272 31.05 4.55 8.27
N SER A 273 30.52 5.59 8.92
CA SER A 273 29.78 6.66 8.24
C SER A 273 30.28 8.04 8.67
N LEU A 274 30.67 8.86 7.69
CA LEU A 274 31.06 10.25 7.91
C LEU A 274 29.88 11.11 8.32
N ALA A 275 28.67 10.80 7.83
CA ALA A 275 27.47 11.59 8.09
C ALA A 275 27.04 11.52 9.57
N THR A 276 27.14 10.33 10.18
CA THR A 276 26.82 10.13 11.60
C THR A 276 28.05 10.20 12.51
N ALA A 277 29.25 10.12 11.94
CA ALA A 277 30.52 9.96 12.65
C ALA A 277 30.55 8.73 13.59
N GLN A 278 29.78 7.70 13.25
CA GLN A 278 29.68 6.43 13.98
C GLN A 278 30.34 5.29 13.20
N GLY A 279 30.77 4.26 13.93
CA GLY A 279 31.46 3.08 13.39
C GLY A 279 32.91 2.97 13.83
N ASP A 280 33.69 2.14 13.13
CA ASP A 280 35.10 1.94 13.40
C ASP A 280 35.92 3.18 13.01
N LYS A 281 36.62 3.77 14.00
CA LYS A 281 37.47 4.94 13.81
C LYS A 281 38.72 4.65 12.98
N THR A 282 39.13 3.39 12.85
CA THR A 282 40.24 3.01 11.96
C THR A 282 39.88 3.21 10.49
N CYS A 283 38.59 3.21 10.16
CA CYS A 283 38.05 3.51 8.84
C CYS A 283 37.83 5.01 8.58
N ALA A 284 37.99 5.88 9.57
CA ALA A 284 37.69 7.30 9.43
C ALA A 284 38.65 8.05 8.48
N HIS A 285 39.82 7.49 8.20
CA HIS A 285 40.84 8.11 7.37
C HIS A 285 41.56 7.09 6.48
N LEU A 286 41.64 7.42 5.19
CA LEU A 286 42.61 6.85 4.26
C LEU A 286 43.94 7.60 4.43
N ILE A 287 45.00 6.92 4.85
CA ILE A 287 46.28 7.55 5.20
C ILE A 287 47.40 7.03 4.29
N PHE A 288 48.00 7.92 3.51
CA PHE A 288 49.15 7.60 2.67
C PHE A 288 50.46 7.67 3.46
N ASN A 289 51.48 6.98 2.96
CA ASN A 289 52.82 6.96 3.56
C ASN A 289 53.52 8.33 3.68
N ASN A 290 53.09 9.33 2.92
CA ASN A 290 53.58 10.71 3.01
C ASN A 290 52.83 11.57 4.04
N GLY A 291 51.84 11.00 4.74
CA GLY A 291 51.01 11.68 5.73
C GLY A 291 49.74 12.34 5.18
N THR A 292 49.49 12.29 3.86
CA THR A 292 48.25 12.81 3.25
C THR A 292 47.08 11.96 3.71
N ARG A 293 45.94 12.61 4.00
CA ARG A 293 44.75 11.95 4.55
C ARG A 293 43.50 12.36 3.79
N TYR A 294 42.68 11.38 3.48
CA TYR A 294 41.34 11.57 2.92
C TYR A 294 40.30 10.91 3.81
N ARG A 295 39.07 11.41 3.78
CA ARG A 295 37.97 10.89 4.59
C ARG A 295 37.01 10.12 3.67
N PRO A 296 36.81 8.82 3.88
CA PRO A 296 35.72 8.12 3.22
C PRO A 296 34.38 8.66 3.73
N VAL A 297 33.42 8.74 2.82
CA VAL A 297 32.03 9.13 3.12
C VAL A 297 31.34 7.98 3.85
N THR A 298 31.48 6.76 3.31
CA THR A 298 31.02 5.52 3.93
C THR A 298 32.02 4.41 3.70
N VAL A 299 32.06 3.45 4.63
CA VAL A 299 32.71 2.15 4.46
C VAL A 299 31.70 1.08 4.83
N GLU A 300 31.43 0.17 3.92
CA GLU A 300 30.39 -0.84 4.05
C GLU A 300 30.93 -2.21 3.67
N GLN A 301 30.47 -3.22 4.41
CA GLN A 301 30.63 -4.61 4.04
C GLN A 301 29.47 -5.04 3.14
N MET A 302 29.83 -5.48 1.95
CA MET A 302 28.92 -5.98 0.93
C MET A 302 28.52 -7.45 1.21
N PRO A 303 27.37 -7.91 0.69
CA PRO A 303 26.92 -9.31 0.85
C PRO A 303 27.86 -10.35 0.25
N ASP A 304 28.78 -9.95 -0.63
CA ASP A 304 29.75 -10.81 -1.29
C ASP A 304 31.13 -10.79 -0.61
N THR A 305 31.15 -10.49 0.70
CA THR A 305 32.33 -10.37 1.59
C THR A 305 33.32 -9.27 1.21
N GLY A 306 33.06 -8.52 0.14
CA GLY A 306 33.83 -7.32 -0.19
C GLY A 306 33.55 -6.18 0.78
N ILE A 307 34.56 -5.39 1.11
CA ILE A 307 34.41 -4.11 1.77
C ILE A 307 34.57 -3.02 0.72
N GLU A 308 33.65 -2.07 0.66
CA GLU A 308 33.69 -0.90 -0.22
C GLU A 308 33.81 0.38 0.62
N ALA A 309 34.84 1.18 0.33
CA ALA A 309 34.99 2.54 0.84
C ALA A 309 34.69 3.54 -0.27
N ARG A 310 33.69 4.40 -0.03
CA ARG A 310 33.22 5.43 -0.96
C ARG A 310 33.82 6.78 -0.59
N PHE A 311 34.33 7.50 -1.58
CA PHE A 311 34.95 8.81 -1.38
C PHE A 311 34.14 9.93 -2.04
N SER A 312 34.35 11.16 -1.56
CA SER A 312 33.76 12.35 -2.17
C SER A 312 34.31 12.55 -3.58
N PRO A 313 33.48 12.91 -4.58
CA PRO A 313 33.95 13.26 -5.92
C PRO A 313 34.99 14.40 -5.93
N LEU A 314 34.97 15.26 -4.90
CA LEU A 314 35.95 16.34 -4.75
C LEU A 314 37.38 15.83 -4.48
N ASP A 315 37.51 14.65 -3.89
CA ASP A 315 38.80 14.07 -3.51
C ASP A 315 39.30 13.03 -4.53
N THR A 316 38.46 12.59 -5.47
CA THR A 316 38.74 11.51 -6.43
C THR A 316 40.06 11.71 -7.17
N GLU A 317 40.29 12.88 -7.78
CA GLU A 317 41.52 13.16 -8.54
C GLU A 317 42.77 13.05 -7.65
N SER A 318 42.70 13.66 -6.46
CA SER A 318 43.84 13.67 -5.53
C SER A 318 44.15 12.28 -5.00
N ILE A 319 43.11 11.49 -4.68
CA ILE A 319 43.26 10.10 -4.23
C ILE A 319 43.84 9.23 -5.34
N ILE A 320 43.33 9.29 -6.58
CA ILE A 320 43.86 8.47 -7.68
C ILE A 320 45.32 8.82 -7.97
N SER A 321 45.66 10.11 -7.97
CA SER A 321 47.05 10.57 -8.17
C SER A 321 47.98 10.06 -7.07
N ASP A 322 47.55 10.12 -5.80
CA ASP A 322 48.32 9.56 -4.69
C ASP A 322 48.41 8.02 -4.78
N ILE A 323 47.35 7.30 -5.17
CA ILE A 323 47.43 5.84 -5.39
C ILE A 323 48.46 5.51 -6.47
N ALA A 324 48.53 6.30 -7.54
CA ALA A 324 49.48 6.08 -8.62
C ALA A 324 50.93 6.38 -8.18
N ARG A 325 51.16 7.38 -7.33
CA ARG A 325 52.50 7.94 -7.06
C ARG A 325 53.10 7.53 -5.71
N ARG A 326 52.30 7.03 -4.76
CA ARG A 326 52.75 6.71 -3.40
C ARG A 326 53.12 5.23 -3.25
N GLY A 327 53.73 4.91 -2.11
CA GLY A 327 54.27 3.58 -1.84
C GLY A 327 53.31 2.65 -1.10
N SER A 328 52.52 3.20 -0.18
CA SER A 328 51.50 2.46 0.58
C SER A 328 50.40 3.39 1.09
N VAL A 329 49.26 2.79 1.39
CA VAL A 329 48.10 3.46 1.97
C VAL A 329 47.46 2.58 3.05
N LYS A 330 46.87 3.21 4.07
CA LYS A 330 46.20 2.52 5.18
C LYS A 330 44.74 2.90 5.25
N LEU A 331 43.84 1.94 5.47
CA LEU A 331 42.41 2.16 5.68
C LEU A 331 41.80 1.01 6.49
N CYS A 332 40.96 1.31 7.49
CA CYS A 332 40.26 0.29 8.29
C CYS A 332 41.20 -0.73 8.98
N GLY A 333 42.40 -0.29 9.35
CA GLY A 333 43.44 -1.17 9.90
C GLY A 333 44.21 -2.00 8.87
N TYR A 334 43.80 -2.02 7.61
CA TYR A 334 44.52 -2.68 6.51
C TYR A 334 45.62 -1.78 5.96
N ASP A 335 46.76 -2.40 5.62
CA ASP A 335 47.90 -1.76 4.97
C ASP A 335 48.03 -2.27 3.53
N PHE A 336 47.85 -1.39 2.55
CA PHE A 336 47.91 -1.72 1.14
C PHE A 336 49.20 -1.21 0.50
N SER A 337 49.91 -2.09 -0.20
CA SER A 337 51.05 -1.76 -1.05
C SER A 337 50.57 -1.17 -2.38
N LEU A 338 51.14 -0.01 -2.74
CA LEU A 338 50.79 0.69 -3.98
C LEU A 338 51.81 0.44 -5.12
N LYS A 339 52.75 -0.48 -4.91
CA LYS A 339 53.75 -0.82 -5.94
C LYS A 339 53.06 -1.39 -7.18
N GLY A 340 53.27 -0.75 -8.33
CA GLY A 340 52.66 -1.15 -9.60
C GLY A 340 51.25 -0.58 -9.83
N SER A 341 50.72 0.25 -8.93
CA SER A 341 49.40 0.86 -9.10
C SER A 341 49.34 1.78 -10.32
N GLN A 342 50.39 2.58 -10.56
CA GLN A 342 50.48 3.45 -11.74
C GLN A 342 50.31 2.66 -13.06
N SER A 343 50.97 1.51 -13.19
CA SER A 343 50.93 0.72 -14.41
C SER A 343 49.62 -0.05 -14.56
N ALA A 344 48.95 -0.40 -13.45
CA ALA A 344 47.62 -0.98 -13.47
C ALA A 344 46.57 0.06 -13.92
N LEU A 345 46.62 1.28 -13.36
CA LEU A 345 45.71 2.37 -13.69
C LEU A 345 45.86 2.84 -15.14
N ALA A 346 47.10 2.93 -15.65
CA ALA A 346 47.37 3.34 -17.03
C ALA A 346 46.79 2.40 -18.11
N LYS A 347 46.36 1.19 -17.73
CA LYS A 347 45.70 0.23 -18.64
C LYS A 347 44.22 0.53 -18.84
N SER A 348 43.60 1.34 -17.98
CA SER A 348 42.18 1.66 -18.06
C SER A 348 41.97 3.09 -18.54
N GLY A 349 41.25 3.26 -19.65
CA GLY A 349 41.01 4.56 -20.27
C GLY A 349 40.36 5.58 -19.33
N SER A 350 39.54 5.12 -18.40
CA SER A 350 38.80 5.98 -17.45
C SER A 350 39.69 6.54 -16.34
N PHE A 351 40.85 5.93 -16.07
CA PHE A 351 41.77 6.38 -15.03
C PHE A 351 42.93 7.24 -15.56
N ILE A 352 43.20 7.21 -16.88
CA ILE A 352 44.26 7.99 -17.53
C ILE A 352 44.19 9.51 -17.23
N PRO A 353 43.02 10.16 -17.21
CA PRO A 353 42.94 11.60 -16.94
C PRO A 353 43.47 12.04 -15.56
N TYR A 354 43.63 11.10 -14.63
CA TYR A 354 44.02 11.36 -13.24
C TYR A 354 45.50 11.03 -12.94
N LEU A 355 46.26 10.51 -13.92
CA LEU A 355 47.66 10.10 -13.79
C LEU A 355 48.62 11.23 -14.17
#